data_AF-A0AAU4BPR7-F1
#
_entry.id   AF-A0AAU4BPR7-F1
#
_cell.length_a   1.000
_cell.length_b   1.000
_cell.length_c   1.000
_cell.angle_alpha   90.00
_cell.angle_beta   90.00
_cell.angle_gamma   90.00
#
_symmetry.space_group_name_H-M   'P 1'
#
loop_
_entity.id
_entity.type
_entity.pdbx_description
1 polymer ?
#
loop_
_entity_poly.entity_id
_entity_poly.type
_entity_poly.pdbx_seq_one_letter_code
_entity_poly.pdbx_strand_id
1 'polypeptide(L)'
;MTQFYGQLDPLYEAVQLHFPQVDAARVHLQDRDGLPPWFMRVSYRSDIPRRIVWDDGLGTYRWDSGPDAGAQLARDANRAAEQIAWALGATPQAGGQ
;
A
#
# COMPACT_ATOMS: atom_id res chain seq x y z
N MET A 1 0.78 22.56 -1.86
CA MET A 1 0.36 22.10 -0.52
C MET A 1 0.51 20.59 -0.50
N THR A 2 1.66 20.10 -0.06
CA THR A 2 1.93 18.66 -0.01
C THR A 2 1.28 18.14 1.27
N GLN A 3 0.09 17.53 1.14
CA GLN A 3 -0.50 16.79 2.25
C GLN A 3 0.43 15.63 2.55
N PHE A 4 1.09 15.68 3.71
CA PHE A 4 1.96 14.62 4.19
C PHE A 4 1.07 13.43 4.59
N TYR A 5 0.97 12.42 3.74
CA TYR A 5 0.30 11.14 4.02
C TYR A 5 1.08 10.25 5.02
N GLY A 6 2.02 10.84 5.76
CA GLY A 6 2.89 10.17 6.72
C GLY A 6 3.73 9.08 6.07
N GLN A 7 3.72 7.89 6.69
CA GLN A 7 4.44 6.70 6.22
C GLN A 7 3.89 6.15 4.90
N LEU A 8 2.67 6.47 4.48
CA LEU A 8 2.14 5.97 3.19
C LEU A 8 2.79 6.64 1.97
N ASP A 9 3.44 7.79 2.14
CA ASP A 9 4.09 8.51 1.04
C ASP A 9 5.31 7.75 0.48
N PRO A 10 6.31 7.36 1.29
CA PRO A 10 7.43 6.55 0.80
C PRO A 10 6.98 5.17 0.29
N LEU A 11 5.89 4.61 0.83
CA LEU A 11 5.32 3.37 0.31
C LEU A 11 4.77 3.56 -1.11
N TYR A 12 4.02 4.63 -1.34
CA TYR A 12 3.49 4.98 -2.65
C TYR A 12 4.61 5.17 -3.67
N GLU A 13 5.66 5.91 -3.30
CA GLU A 13 6.83 6.13 -4.16
C GLU A 13 7.54 4.81 -4.48
N ALA A 14 7.78 3.95 -3.49
CA ALA A 14 8.42 2.65 -3.69
C ALA A 14 7.60 1.74 -4.61
N VAL A 15 6.27 1.70 -4.44
CA VAL A 15 5.38 0.92 -5.32
C VAL A 15 5.43 1.47 -6.74
N GLN A 16 5.34 2.78 -6.93
CA GLN A 16 5.42 3.38 -8.26
C GLN A 16 6.79 3.17 -8.94
N LEU A 17 7.88 3.18 -8.17
CA LEU A 17 9.24 3.04 -8.67
C LEU A 17 9.59 1.60 -9.04
N HIS A 18 9.23 0.63 -8.20
CA HIS A 18 9.57 -0.79 -8.40
C HIS A 18 8.49 -1.56 -9.16
N PHE A 19 7.23 -1.13 -9.05
CA PHE A 19 6.05 -1.83 -9.55
C PHE A 19 5.05 -0.86 -10.23
N PRO A 20 5.45 -0.13 -11.29
CA PRO A 20 4.56 0.81 -11.97
C PRO A 20 3.31 0.16 -12.59
N GLN A 21 3.32 -1.17 -12.73
CA GLN A 21 2.17 -1.98 -13.13
C GLN A 21 1.08 -2.12 -12.06
N VAL A 22 1.38 -1.79 -10.81
CA VAL A 22 0.41 -1.79 -9.70
C VAL A 22 -0.22 -0.41 -9.64
N ASP A 23 -1.55 -0.35 -9.82
CA ASP A 23 -2.32 0.87 -9.62
C ASP A 23 -2.39 1.15 -8.12
N ALA A 24 -1.51 2.05 -7.68
CA ALA A 24 -1.48 2.56 -6.33
C ALA A 24 -2.20 3.91 -6.28
N ALA A 25 -3.11 4.08 -5.33
CA ALA A 25 -3.83 5.33 -5.11
C ALA A 25 -3.90 5.63 -3.61
N ARG A 26 -3.47 6.84 -3.22
CA ARG A 26 -3.64 7.35 -1.85
C ARG A 26 -5.06 7.88 -1.70
N VAL A 27 -5.80 7.36 -0.74
CA VAL A 27 -7.18 7.75 -0.49
C VAL A 27 -7.29 8.31 0.93
N HIS A 28 -7.85 9.51 1.02
CA HIS A 28 -8.23 10.15 2.26
C HIS A 28 -9.74 10.15 2.34
N LEU A 29 -10.31 9.39 3.27
CA LEU A 29 -11.71 9.53 3.64
C LEU A 29 -11.81 10.51 4.80
N GLN A 30 -12.62 11.56 4.63
CA GLN A 30 -13.05 12.36 5.77
C GLN A 30 -13.88 11.46 6.67
N ASP A 31 -13.45 11.32 7.92
CA ASP A 31 -14.05 10.56 9.04
C ASP A 31 -15.56 10.29 8.89
N ARG A 32 -15.87 9.31 8.05
CA ARG A 32 -17.19 8.80 7.75
C ARG A 32 -16.99 7.31 7.55
N ASP A 33 -17.81 6.54 8.26
CA ASP A 33 -17.87 5.07 8.21
C ASP A 33 -16.86 4.27 9.05
N GLY A 34 -16.21 4.86 10.07
CA GLY A 34 -15.36 4.08 11.00
C GLY A 34 -14.16 3.39 10.33
N LEU A 35 -13.85 3.82 9.10
CA LEU A 35 -12.65 3.43 8.37
C LEU A 35 -11.50 4.36 8.75
N PRO A 36 -10.26 3.85 8.72
CA PRO A 36 -9.10 4.70 8.95
C PRO A 36 -9.10 5.86 7.94
N PRO A 37 -8.88 7.11 8.39
CA PRO A 37 -9.00 8.28 7.53
C PRO A 37 -8.04 8.24 6.35
N TRP A 38 -6.89 7.57 6.49
CA TRP A 38 -5.86 7.48 5.46
C TRP A 38 -5.55 6.04 5.11
N PHE A 39 -5.73 5.67 3.85
CA PHE A 39 -5.34 4.36 3.34
C PHE A 39 -4.79 4.45 1.91
N MET A 40 -3.95 3.50 1.57
CA MET A 40 -3.46 3.30 0.23
C MET A 40 -4.22 2.14 -0.42
N ARG A 41 -4.87 2.42 -1.53
CA ARG A 41 -5.52 1.41 -2.36
C ARG A 41 -4.53 0.91 -3.40
N VAL A 42 -4.41 -0.40 -3.55
CA VAL A 42 -3.55 -1.03 -4.55
C VAL A 42 -4.36 -2.04 -5.36
N SER A 43 -4.21 -1.99 -6.67
CA SER A 43 -4.92 -2.87 -7.60
C SER A 43 -3.96 -3.36 -8.69
N TYR A 44 -4.09 -4.60 -9.13
CA TYR A 44 -3.23 -5.16 -10.18
C TYR A 44 -4.05 -5.96 -11.19
N ARG A 45 -3.89 -5.68 -12.49
CA ARG A 45 -4.40 -6.46 -13.63
C ARG A 45 -5.86 -6.98 -13.52
N SER A 46 -6.78 -6.16 -13.00
CA SER A 46 -8.21 -6.47 -12.73
C SER A 46 -8.51 -7.27 -11.46
N ASP A 47 -7.55 -7.45 -10.56
CA ASP A 47 -7.81 -7.96 -9.21
C ASP A 47 -8.59 -6.94 -8.37
N ILE A 48 -9.28 -7.42 -7.33
CA ILE A 48 -10.06 -6.58 -6.43
C ILE A 48 -9.12 -5.56 -5.77
N PRO A 49 -9.45 -4.25 -5.78
CA PRO A 49 -8.64 -3.25 -5.13
C PRO A 49 -8.49 -3.58 -3.64
N ARG A 50 -7.24 -3.76 -3.21
CA ARG A 50 -6.87 -4.03 -1.83
C ARG A 50 -6.55 -2.73 -1.12
N ARG A 51 -6.83 -2.68 0.18
CA ARG A 51 -6.59 -1.48 1.00
C ARG A 51 -5.50 -1.77 2.01
N ILE A 52 -4.60 -0.82 2.15
CA ILE A 52 -3.45 -0.87 3.05
C ILE A 52 -3.53 0.34 3.95
N VAL A 53 -3.35 0.12 5.24
CA VAL A 53 -3.35 1.16 6.24
C VAL A 53 -2.04 1.09 7.02
N TRP A 54 -1.60 2.25 7.49
CA TRP A 54 -0.52 2.30 8.46
C TRP A 54 -1.10 2.09 9.86
N ASP A 55 -0.55 1.13 10.59
CA ASP A 55 -0.88 0.91 12.00
C ASP A 55 0.14 1.63 12.87
N ASP A 56 -0.27 2.72 13.51
CA ASP A 56 0.60 3.52 14.37
C ASP A 56 0.94 2.79 15.69
N GLY A 57 0.05 1.91 16.16
CA GLY A 57 0.26 1.14 17.39
C GLY A 57 1.33 0.06 17.24
N LEU A 58 1.42 -0.55 16.06
CA LEU A 58 2.45 -1.54 15.71
C LEU A 58 3.65 -0.93 14.99
N GLY A 59 3.50 0.27 14.41
CA GLY A 59 4.52 0.90 13.59
C GLY A 59 4.81 0.11 12.30
N THR A 60 3.77 -0.48 11.69
CA THR A 60 3.88 -1.27 10.45
C THR A 60 2.71 -1.00 9.52
N TYR A 61 2.86 -1.26 8.21
CA TYR A 61 1.67 -1.33 7.34
C TYR A 61 0.91 -2.63 7.62
N ARG A 62 -0.38 -2.61 7.35
CA ARG A 62 -1.24 -3.81 7.39
C ARG A 62 -2.26 -3.75 6.27
N TRP A 63 -2.70 -4.90 5.83
CA TRP A 63 -3.85 -5.01 4.94
C TRP A 63 -5.12 -4.70 5.71
N ASP A 64 -5.88 -3.72 5.24
CA ASP A 64 -7.22 -3.42 5.74
C ASP A 64 -8.28 -4.26 5.02
N SER A 65 -8.04 -4.58 3.74
CA SER A 65 -9.00 -5.31 2.90
C SER A 65 -8.32 -6.24 1.91
N GLY A 66 -9.01 -7.33 1.58
CA GLY A 66 -8.55 -8.38 0.68
C GLY A 66 -8.56 -9.75 1.35
N PRO A 67 -8.06 -10.81 0.68
CA PRO A 67 -7.91 -12.13 1.29
C PRO A 67 -6.90 -12.13 2.44
N ASP A 68 -5.96 -11.19 2.43
CA ASP A 68 -4.93 -11.02 3.47
C ASP A 68 -5.32 -9.95 4.52
N ALA A 69 -6.59 -9.56 4.61
CA ALA A 69 -7.03 -8.54 5.56
C ALA A 69 -6.61 -8.87 7.01
N GLY A 70 -5.98 -7.92 7.70
CA GLY A 70 -5.38 -8.09 9.02
C GLY A 70 -3.93 -8.57 9.02
N ALA A 71 -3.37 -8.99 7.87
CA ALA A 71 -1.98 -9.37 7.79
C ALA A 71 -1.05 -8.14 7.85
N GLN A 72 0.00 -8.27 8.63
CA GLN A 72 1.02 -7.24 8.82
C GLN A 72 2.04 -7.29 7.68
N LEU A 73 2.40 -6.12 7.19
CA LEU A 73 3.46 -5.90 6.21
C LEU A 73 4.70 -5.34 6.94
N ALA A 74 5.84 -5.32 6.26
CA ALA A 74 7.05 -4.72 6.81
C ALA A 74 6.86 -3.22 7.09
N ARG A 75 7.50 -2.68 8.14
CA ARG A 75 7.51 -1.22 8.38
C ARG A 75 8.25 -0.42 7.29
N ASP A 76 9.22 -1.06 6.65
CA ASP A 76 10.04 -0.46 5.61
C ASP A 76 9.27 -0.38 4.30
N ALA A 77 9.15 0.83 3.72
CA ALA A 77 8.36 1.10 2.53
C ALA A 77 8.74 0.21 1.33
N ASN A 78 10.03 0.01 1.06
CA ASN A 78 10.48 -0.87 -0.02
C ASN A 78 10.08 -2.32 0.22
N ARG A 79 10.30 -2.83 1.45
CA ARG A 79 9.93 -4.21 1.81
C ARG A 79 8.43 -4.42 1.79
N ALA A 80 7.66 -3.42 2.20
CA ALA A 80 6.21 -3.44 2.11
C ALA A 80 5.75 -3.44 0.65
N ALA A 81 6.33 -2.59 -0.21
CA ALA A 81 6.03 -2.58 -1.64
C ALA A 81 6.30 -3.94 -2.30
N GLU A 82 7.42 -4.59 -1.97
CA GLU A 82 7.72 -5.95 -2.43
C GLU A 82 6.67 -6.96 -1.97
N GLN A 83 6.30 -6.95 -0.69
CA GLN A 83 5.26 -7.85 -0.16
C GLN A 83 3.89 -7.59 -0.79
N ILE A 84 3.54 -6.33 -1.02
CA ILE A 84 2.31 -5.92 -1.70
C ILE A 84 2.28 -6.48 -3.12
N ALA A 85 3.36 -6.29 -3.86
CA ALA A 85 3.47 -6.78 -5.21
C ALA A 85 3.39 -8.31 -5.27
N TRP A 86 4.11 -9.01 -4.37
CA TRP A 86 4.04 -10.47 -4.25
C TRP A 86 2.63 -10.96 -3.93
N ALA A 87 1.93 -10.32 -2.99
CA ALA A 87 0.55 -10.65 -2.65
C ALA A 87 -0.43 -10.41 -3.81
N LEU A 88 -0.15 -9.40 -4.64
CA LEU A 88 -0.90 -9.11 -5.87
C LEU A 88 -0.48 -9.99 -7.06
N GLY A 89 0.58 -10.81 -6.93
CA GLY A 89 1.16 -11.56 -8.04
C GLY A 89 1.88 -10.67 -9.07
N ALA A 90 2.14 -9.41 -8.72
CA ALA A 90 2.97 -8.51 -9.50
C ALA A 90 4.45 -8.86 -9.25
N THR A 91 5.15 -9.23 -10.31
CA THR A 91 6.61 -9.33 -10.27
C THR A 91 7.24 -7.93 -10.25
N PRO A 92 8.37 -7.73 -9.56
CA PRO A 92 9.15 -6.51 -9.71
C PRO A 92 9.51 -6.34 -11.18
N GLN A 93 9.47 -5.11 -11.69
CA GLN A 93 10.06 -4.89 -13.00
C GLN A 93 11.54 -5.29 -12.89
N ALA A 94 11.96 -6.28 -13.68
CA ALA A 94 13.37 -6.63 -13.75
C ALA A 94 14.08 -5.50 -14.52
N GLY A 95 14.52 -4.47 -13.80
CA GLY A 95 15.15 -3.30 -14.41
C GLY A 95 16.05 -2.54 -13.46
N GLY A 96 17.37 -2.76 -13.60
CA GLY A 96 18.40 -1.83 -13.13
C GLY A 96 19.41 -2.38 -12.12
N GLN A 97 20.30 -3.28 -12.58
CA GLN A 97 21.69 -3.26 -12.11
C GLN A 97 22.50 -2.36 -13.04
#